data_AF-A0A972HZG1-F1
#
_entry.id   AF-A0A972HZG1-F1
#
_cell.length_a   1.000
_cell.length_b   1.000
_cell.length_c   1.000
_cell.angle_alpha   90.00
_cell.angle_beta   90.00
_cell.angle_gamma   90.00
#
_symmetry.space_group_name_H-M   'P 1'
#
loop_
_entity.id
_entity.type
_entity.pdbx_description
1 polymer ?
#
loop_
_entity_poly.entity_id
_entity_poly.type
_entity_poly.pdbx_seq_one_letter_code
_entity_poly.pdbx_strand_id
1 'polypeptide(L)'
;MENGKQMINLHLEKVKSIFLSDDLLAKAVKPEIYSLPEEFAKSKKNKNFLVKFLIILYIAVIGCGAYYLTVIEANKSKRIEVNITEFRLFNLMELLAEKKENEAKLAELQRELEEFRNKSMEQIRKLSPRERQKAIAALNEEMKALEDSYLRQIREKEQALAALEKAIAAQRQEVEAAVQESEALIRNYQSISQSQQLENQRLIIEYEEKIAALKAGHQAELERLKQDHKKISDDLILRFNPRFNRGEIAAAINSGLGRSQKVNFNKYNRILADESGFGEADFNQLRKEIYYQEVIIDGLRNVGYQNSVPAALKKLSELSRSVIQKYEKIWGDLSAGIKEKNDYIASYEYALKYLAMTGRETGYVIDPRNPKRMLVFIDQIYSVKKGDIAYIFKNDDVPIAKVRLDPAGGKIFAAVVETLKLVKIEPFDKILLKLEVAQ
;
A
#
# COMPACT_ATOMS: atom_id res chain seq x y z
N MET A 1 24.65 37.34 -4.06
CA MET A 1 24.29 36.00 -4.58
C MET A 1 24.36 34.91 -3.51
N GLU A 2 24.18 35.23 -2.22
CA GLU A 2 24.32 34.24 -1.12
C GLU A 2 22.98 33.75 -0.55
N ASN A 3 21.89 34.53 -0.65
CA ASN A 3 20.58 34.14 -0.08
C ASN A 3 19.85 33.04 -0.86
N GLY A 4 20.21 32.78 -2.12
CA GLY A 4 19.56 31.74 -2.94
C GLY A 4 20.06 30.31 -2.65
N LYS A 5 21.31 30.16 -2.20
CA LYS A 5 21.89 28.84 -1.88
C LYS A 5 21.45 28.32 -0.52
N GLN A 6 21.17 29.20 0.44
CA GLN A 6 20.72 28.80 1.78
C GLN A 6 19.28 28.25 1.78
N MET A 7 18.38 28.82 0.97
CA MET A 7 17.00 28.32 0.84
C MET A 7 16.90 26.94 0.18
N ILE A 8 17.78 26.63 -0.79
CA ILE A 8 17.78 25.32 -1.47
C ILE A 8 18.31 24.23 -0.54
N ASN A 9 19.35 24.51 0.25
CA ASN A 9 19.89 23.54 1.22
C ASN A 9 18.91 23.25 2.35
N LEU A 10 18.20 24.27 2.87
CA LEU A 10 17.21 24.07 3.93
C LEU A 10 16.03 23.20 3.47
N HIS A 11 15.63 23.31 2.20
CA HIS A 11 14.56 22.48 1.63
C HIS A 11 15.03 21.05 1.31
N LEU A 12 16.30 20.86 0.94
CA LEU A 12 16.87 19.54 0.69
C LEU A 12 17.08 18.72 1.97
N GLU A 13 17.46 19.35 3.08
CA GLU A 13 17.59 18.66 4.37
C GLU A 13 16.22 18.21 4.91
N LYS A 14 15.20 19.07 4.78
CA LYS A 14 13.84 18.74 5.23
C LYS A 14 13.18 17.63 4.39
N VAL A 15 13.52 17.54 3.10
CA VAL A 15 13.06 16.44 2.23
C VAL A 15 13.84 15.15 2.50
N LYS A 16 15.15 15.23 2.79
CA LYS A 16 15.95 14.06 3.21
C LYS A 16 15.48 13.47 4.53
N SER A 17 15.15 14.30 5.53
CA SER A 17 14.70 13.81 6.85
C SER A 17 13.28 13.23 6.85
N ILE A 18 12.46 13.54 5.84
CA ILE A 18 11.10 12.98 5.70
C ILE A 18 11.11 11.71 4.85
N PHE A 19 12.07 11.54 3.93
CA PHE A 19 12.16 10.37 3.04
C PHE A 19 13.12 9.27 3.49
N LEU A 20 14.07 9.56 4.38
CA LEU A 20 15.03 8.58 4.87
C LEU A 20 14.99 8.57 6.40
N SER A 21 14.05 7.81 6.95
CA SER A 21 14.20 7.28 8.30
C SER A 21 15.52 6.50 8.34
N ASP A 22 16.36 6.75 9.34
CA ASP A 22 17.67 6.09 9.56
C ASP A 22 17.58 4.55 9.71
N ASP A 23 16.38 3.98 9.60
CA ASP A 23 16.07 2.54 9.64
C ASP A 23 16.21 1.83 8.28
N LEU A 24 16.45 2.56 7.18
CA LEU A 24 16.61 1.97 5.82
C LEU A 24 18.05 1.96 5.30
N LEU A 25 19.04 2.39 6.08
CA LEU A 25 20.46 2.18 5.77
C LEU A 25 20.93 0.78 6.20
N ALA A 26 20.11 -0.23 5.87
CA ALA A 26 20.51 -1.62 5.91
C ALA A 26 21.47 -1.90 4.75
N LYS A 27 22.76 -1.95 5.10
CA LYS A 27 23.73 -2.98 4.70
C LYS A 27 23.73 -3.34 3.21
N ALA A 28 24.77 -2.91 2.51
CA ALA A 28 25.13 -3.41 1.19
C ALA A 28 25.27 -4.95 1.21
N VAL A 29 24.25 -5.67 0.74
CA VAL A 29 24.25 -7.12 0.56
C VAL A 29 24.43 -7.40 -0.93
N LYS A 30 25.55 -8.06 -1.26
CA LYS A 30 25.82 -8.66 -2.58
C LYS A 30 24.75 -9.73 -2.86
N PRO A 31 24.37 -9.97 -4.13
CA PRO A 31 23.29 -10.90 -4.47
C PRO A 31 23.63 -12.33 -4.01
N GLU A 32 22.88 -12.83 -3.01
CA GLU A 32 22.92 -14.23 -2.60
C GLU A 32 22.02 -15.05 -3.55
N ILE A 33 22.62 -16.06 -4.16
CA ILE A 33 21.94 -17.04 -5.00
C ILE A 33 21.06 -17.90 -4.09
N TYR A 34 19.75 -17.89 -4.35
CA TYR A 34 18.75 -18.58 -3.55
C TYR A 34 18.91 -20.10 -3.66
N SER A 35 19.50 -20.72 -2.64
CA SER A 35 19.64 -22.18 -2.55
C SER A 35 18.64 -22.74 -1.52
N LEU A 36 17.58 -23.37 -2.02
CA LEU A 36 16.58 -24.08 -1.21
C LEU A 36 17.19 -25.07 -0.20
N PRO A 37 18.30 -25.78 -0.46
CA PRO A 37 18.87 -26.73 0.49
C PRO A 37 19.42 -26.11 1.79
N GLU A 38 19.92 -24.87 1.76
CA GLU A 38 20.49 -24.20 2.94
C GLU A 38 19.43 -23.66 3.90
N GLU A 39 18.28 -23.23 3.38
CA GLU A 39 17.10 -22.83 4.16
C GLU A 39 16.53 -23.99 4.99
N PHE A 40 16.44 -25.19 4.41
CA PHE A 40 15.98 -26.39 5.12
C PHE A 40 16.95 -26.83 6.23
N ALA A 41 18.26 -26.59 6.06
CA ALA A 41 19.26 -26.89 7.08
C ALA A 41 19.18 -25.91 8.28
N LYS A 42 18.87 -24.62 8.04
CA LYS A 42 18.67 -23.62 9.10
C LYS A 42 17.38 -23.84 9.91
N SER A 43 16.28 -24.27 9.26
CA SER A 43 14.99 -24.54 9.92
C SER A 43 15.05 -25.69 10.94
N LYS A 44 15.94 -26.69 10.73
CA LYS A 44 16.02 -27.87 11.61
C LYS A 44 16.64 -27.60 12.98
N LYS A 45 17.40 -26.50 13.14
CA LYS A 45 18.15 -26.18 14.38
C LYS A 45 17.42 -25.24 15.34
N ASN A 46 16.33 -24.59 14.93
CA ASN A 46 15.60 -23.65 15.78
C ASN A 46 14.16 -24.13 16.06
N LYS A 47 14.03 -25.16 16.92
CA LYS A 47 12.72 -25.57 17.44
C LYS A 47 12.22 -24.49 18.40
N ASN A 48 11.33 -23.62 17.92
CA ASN A 48 10.76 -22.48 18.64
C ASN A 48 10.26 -22.83 20.06
N PHE A 49 11.09 -22.54 21.07
CA PHE A 49 10.74 -22.60 22.49
C PHE A 49 9.47 -21.80 22.81
N LEU A 50 9.29 -20.68 22.11
CA LEU A 50 8.13 -19.80 22.21
C LEU A 50 6.81 -20.53 21.87
N VAL A 51 6.81 -21.42 20.87
CA VAL A 51 5.61 -22.18 20.49
C VAL A 51 5.24 -23.20 21.57
N LYS A 52 6.23 -23.87 22.19
CA LYS A 52 5.99 -24.80 23.30
C LYS A 52 5.44 -24.09 24.54
N PHE A 53 5.95 -22.90 24.84
CA PHE A 53 5.45 -22.08 25.95
C PHE A 53 3.99 -21.64 25.72
N LEU A 54 3.64 -21.22 24.50
CA LEU A 54 2.28 -20.81 24.15
C LEU A 54 1.25 -21.94 24.30
N ILE A 55 1.63 -23.17 23.95
CA ILE A 55 0.78 -24.36 24.11
C ILE A 55 0.52 -24.65 25.60
N ILE A 56 1.54 -24.56 26.46
CA ILE A 56 1.38 -24.79 27.90
C ILE A 56 0.49 -23.72 28.54
N LEU A 57 0.68 -22.44 28.15
CA LEU A 57 -0.15 -21.33 28.63
C LEU A 57 -1.63 -21.52 28.27
N TYR A 58 -1.92 -21.96 27.05
CA TYR A 58 -3.28 -22.21 26.59
C TYR A 58 -3.99 -23.30 27.41
N ILE A 59 -3.28 -24.40 27.72
CA ILE A 59 -3.82 -25.49 28.55
C ILE A 59 -4.11 -24.99 29.97
N ALA A 60 -3.25 -24.16 30.55
CA ALA A 60 -3.45 -23.60 31.89
C ALA A 60 -4.68 -22.69 31.98
N VAL A 61 -4.92 -21.83 30.98
CA VAL A 61 -6.08 -20.93 30.95
C VAL A 61 -7.40 -21.72 30.89
N ILE A 62 -7.46 -22.79 30.08
CA ILE A 62 -8.64 -23.65 30.01
C ILE A 62 -8.90 -24.34 31.35
N GLY A 63 -7.86 -24.87 32.00
CA GLY A 63 -7.97 -25.51 33.31
C GLY A 63 -8.50 -24.57 34.40
N CYS A 64 -7.96 -23.34 34.47
CA CYS A 64 -8.43 -22.32 35.40
C CYS A 64 -9.90 -21.92 35.14
N GLY A 65 -10.29 -21.78 33.88
CA GLY A 65 -11.67 -21.45 33.49
C GLY A 65 -12.67 -22.51 33.93
N ALA A 66 -12.35 -23.79 33.73
CA ALA A 66 -13.21 -24.91 34.14
C ALA A 66 -13.38 -25.00 35.66
N TYR A 67 -12.30 -24.76 36.43
CA TYR A 67 -12.35 -24.73 37.90
C TYR A 67 -13.21 -23.57 38.42
N TYR A 68 -13.11 -22.40 37.83
CA TYR A 68 -13.88 -21.23 38.27
C TYR A 68 -15.39 -21.40 38.04
N LEU A 69 -15.78 -22.02 36.91
CA LEU A 69 -17.17 -22.37 36.61
C LEU A 69 -17.76 -23.34 37.64
N THR A 70 -17.02 -24.39 38.00
CA THR A 70 -17.49 -25.39 38.97
C THR A 70 -17.69 -24.81 40.37
N VAL A 71 -16.84 -23.87 40.80
CA VAL A 71 -16.98 -23.19 42.10
C VAL A 71 -18.21 -22.27 42.14
N ILE A 72 -18.52 -21.58 41.04
CA ILE A 72 -19.69 -20.69 40.97
C ILE A 72 -21.00 -21.48 41.04
N GLU A 73 -21.10 -22.59 40.32
CA GLU A 73 -22.29 -23.44 40.36
C GLU A 73 -22.52 -24.05 41.75
N ALA A 74 -21.45 -24.52 42.40
CA ALA A 74 -21.53 -25.06 43.75
C ALA A 74 -21.99 -24.04 44.81
N ASN A 75 -21.76 -22.74 44.59
CA ASN A 75 -22.20 -21.68 45.50
C ASN A 75 -23.65 -21.23 45.26
N LYS A 76 -24.19 -21.39 44.05
CA LYS A 76 -25.58 -21.01 43.74
C LYS A 76 -26.62 -21.99 44.30
N SER A 77 -26.28 -23.27 44.43
CA SER A 77 -27.22 -24.31 44.90
C SER A 77 -27.54 -24.27 46.39
N LYS A 78 -26.80 -23.49 47.20
CA LYS A 78 -26.99 -23.39 48.66
C LYS A 78 -28.00 -22.31 49.11
N ARG A 79 -28.60 -21.54 48.21
CA ARG A 79 -29.53 -20.44 48.56
C ARG A 79 -30.88 -20.58 47.87
N ILE A 80 -31.64 -21.61 48.26
CA ILE A 80 -33.08 -21.62 48.02
C ILE A 80 -33.75 -21.71 49.40
N GLU A 81 -34.03 -20.54 49.98
CA GLU A 81 -34.88 -20.41 51.16
C GLU A 81 -36.34 -20.62 50.74
N VAL A 82 -36.99 -21.61 51.33
CA VAL A 82 -38.40 -21.93 51.09
C VAL A 82 -39.27 -20.86 51.76
N ASN A 83 -40.19 -20.28 50.99
CA ASN A 83 -41.00 -19.12 51.37
C ASN A 83 -42.07 -19.47 52.43
N ILE A 84 -41.99 -18.86 53.62
CA ILE A 84 -42.73 -19.20 54.85
C ILE A 84 -44.19 -18.68 54.81
N THR A 85 -44.57 -17.90 53.80
CA THR A 85 -45.88 -17.22 53.74
C THR A 85 -47.04 -18.19 53.49
N GLU A 86 -46.83 -19.24 52.69
CA GLU A 86 -47.88 -20.23 52.35
C GLU A 86 -48.29 -21.08 53.57
N PHE A 87 -47.33 -21.40 54.45
CA PHE A 87 -47.58 -22.16 55.67
C PHE A 87 -48.42 -21.38 56.70
N ARG A 88 -48.30 -20.04 56.75
CA ARG A 88 -49.06 -19.20 57.69
C ARG A 88 -50.53 -19.11 57.32
N LEU A 89 -50.84 -19.08 56.02
CA LEU A 89 -52.22 -19.05 55.51
C LEU A 89 -52.93 -20.39 55.75
N PHE A 90 -52.21 -21.49 55.58
CA PHE A 90 -52.71 -22.84 55.86
C PHE A 90 -53.08 -23.00 57.34
N ASN A 91 -52.22 -22.54 58.25
CA ASN A 91 -52.47 -22.60 59.70
C ASN A 91 -53.71 -21.76 60.13
N LEU A 92 -53.91 -20.57 59.53
CA LEU A 92 -55.12 -19.76 59.79
C LEU A 92 -56.40 -20.48 59.32
N MET A 93 -56.33 -21.18 58.18
CA MET A 93 -57.46 -21.92 57.62
C MET A 93 -57.81 -23.14 58.48
N GLU A 94 -56.80 -23.82 59.02
CA GLU A 94 -56.95 -24.93 59.96
C GLU A 94 -57.59 -24.48 61.29
N LEU A 95 -57.13 -23.36 61.87
CA LEU A 95 -57.72 -22.77 63.07
C LEU A 95 -59.18 -22.31 62.87
N LEU A 96 -59.50 -21.78 61.68
CA LEU A 96 -60.88 -21.40 61.33
C LEU A 96 -61.79 -22.62 61.16
N ALA A 97 -61.27 -23.72 60.61
CA ALA A 97 -62.00 -24.99 60.49
C ALA A 97 -62.26 -25.61 61.87
N GLU A 98 -61.25 -25.61 62.76
CA GLU A 98 -61.36 -26.11 64.13
C GLU A 98 -62.36 -25.29 64.97
N LYS A 99 -62.37 -23.95 64.79
CA LYS A 99 -63.39 -23.09 65.41
C LYS A 99 -64.80 -23.50 64.97
N LYS A 100 -65.02 -23.66 63.67
CA LYS A 100 -66.34 -24.02 63.11
C LYS A 100 -66.80 -25.41 63.58
N GLU A 101 -65.88 -26.36 63.71
CA GLU A 101 -66.17 -27.70 64.24
C GLU A 101 -66.56 -27.65 65.72
N ASN A 102 -65.84 -26.86 66.53
CA ASN A 102 -66.16 -26.69 67.95
C ASN A 102 -67.48 -25.92 68.18
N GLU A 103 -67.81 -24.93 67.34
CA GLU A 103 -69.12 -24.26 67.35
C GLU A 103 -70.26 -25.23 67.02
N ALA A 104 -70.08 -26.10 66.02
CA ALA A 104 -71.08 -27.10 65.64
C ALA A 104 -71.33 -28.13 66.75
N LYS A 105 -70.26 -28.63 67.39
CA LYS A 105 -70.36 -29.56 68.53
C LYS A 105 -71.01 -28.91 69.75
N LEU A 106 -70.76 -27.63 69.99
CA LEU A 106 -71.39 -26.89 71.09
C LEU A 106 -72.89 -26.72 70.85
N ALA A 107 -73.30 -26.40 69.62
CA ALA A 107 -74.71 -26.32 69.24
C ALA A 107 -75.43 -27.68 69.33
N GLU A 108 -74.74 -28.78 68.98
CA GLU A 108 -75.25 -30.14 69.12
C GLU A 108 -75.45 -30.53 70.60
N LEU A 109 -74.45 -30.29 71.44
CA LEU A 109 -74.53 -30.55 72.90
C LEU A 109 -75.65 -29.73 73.56
N GLN A 110 -75.85 -28.47 73.15
CA GLN A 110 -76.96 -27.64 73.63
C GLN A 110 -78.32 -28.21 73.21
N ARG A 111 -78.44 -28.67 71.96
CA ARG A 111 -79.68 -29.25 71.44
C ARG A 111 -80.02 -30.58 72.09
N GLU A 112 -79.03 -31.45 72.30
CA GLU A 112 -79.20 -32.73 73.00
C GLU A 112 -79.62 -32.54 74.45
N LEU A 113 -79.06 -31.54 75.14
CA LEU A 113 -79.46 -31.18 76.49
C LEU A 113 -80.92 -30.70 76.56
N GLU A 114 -81.36 -29.88 75.59
CA GLU A 114 -82.76 -29.45 75.49
C GLU A 114 -83.71 -30.60 75.14
N GLU A 115 -83.34 -31.47 74.20
CA GLU A 115 -84.14 -32.65 73.84
C GLU A 115 -84.27 -33.62 75.02
N PHE A 116 -83.18 -33.85 75.76
CA PHE A 116 -83.19 -34.68 76.96
C PHE A 116 -84.10 -34.06 78.03
N ARG A 117 -83.99 -32.75 78.28
CA ARG A 117 -84.85 -32.01 79.22
C ARG A 117 -86.33 -32.14 78.86
N ASN A 118 -86.66 -32.09 77.57
CA ASN A 118 -88.02 -32.23 77.07
C ASN A 118 -88.53 -33.68 77.18
N LYS A 119 -87.72 -34.69 76.83
CA LYS A 119 -88.08 -36.12 76.97
C LYS A 119 -88.29 -36.53 78.44
N SER A 120 -87.44 -36.06 79.35
CA SER A 120 -87.57 -36.32 80.78
C SER A 120 -88.82 -35.65 81.38
N MET A 121 -89.14 -34.42 80.96
CA MET A 121 -90.41 -33.75 81.31
C MET A 121 -91.65 -34.47 80.77
N GLU A 122 -91.54 -35.10 79.59
CA GLU A 122 -92.62 -35.87 78.99
C GLU A 122 -92.85 -37.21 79.71
N GLN A 123 -91.78 -37.88 80.17
CA GLN A 123 -91.85 -39.08 81.00
C GLN A 123 -92.51 -38.80 82.36
N ILE A 124 -92.25 -37.63 82.96
CA ILE A 124 -92.89 -37.17 84.20
C ILE A 124 -94.41 -36.99 84.03
N ARG A 125 -94.89 -36.58 82.84
CA ARG A 125 -96.31 -36.34 82.56
C ARG A 125 -97.15 -37.61 82.40
N LYS A 126 -96.57 -38.77 82.08
CA LYS A 126 -97.28 -40.02 81.77
C LYS A 126 -97.61 -40.92 82.99
N LEU A 127 -97.29 -40.51 84.22
CA LEU A 127 -97.44 -41.33 85.43
C LEU A 127 -98.66 -40.93 86.31
N SER A 128 -99.37 -41.92 86.87
CA SER A 128 -100.58 -41.82 87.72
C SER A 128 -100.28 -41.33 89.17
N PRO A 129 -101.21 -40.66 89.89
CA PRO A 129 -100.91 -39.84 91.07
C PRO A 129 -100.32 -40.54 92.32
N ARG A 130 -100.29 -41.88 92.40
CA ARG A 130 -99.85 -42.61 93.60
C ARG A 130 -98.43 -43.19 93.57
N GLU A 131 -97.72 -43.15 92.44
CA GLU A 131 -96.32 -43.64 92.31
C GLU A 131 -95.30 -42.52 92.02
N ARG A 132 -95.76 -41.26 91.89
CA ARG A 132 -94.95 -40.11 91.48
C ARG A 132 -93.78 -39.77 92.42
N GLN A 133 -93.92 -39.92 93.73
CA GLN A 133 -92.94 -39.33 94.66
C GLN A 133 -91.60 -40.06 94.74
N LYS A 134 -91.53 -41.38 94.53
CA LYS A 134 -90.26 -42.13 94.52
C LYS A 134 -89.56 -42.09 93.16
N ALA A 135 -90.30 -42.10 92.06
CA ALA A 135 -89.74 -42.00 90.70
C ALA A 135 -89.19 -40.59 90.41
N ILE A 136 -89.84 -39.53 90.91
CA ILE A 136 -89.38 -38.14 90.73
C ILE A 136 -88.04 -37.89 91.45
N ALA A 137 -87.81 -38.51 92.61
CA ALA A 137 -86.55 -38.31 93.36
C ALA A 137 -85.36 -39.01 92.69
N ALA A 138 -85.52 -40.27 92.26
CA ALA A 138 -84.47 -41.02 91.56
C ALA A 138 -84.14 -40.43 90.18
N LEU A 139 -85.17 -40.02 89.43
CA LEU A 139 -84.99 -39.39 88.12
C LEU A 139 -84.36 -37.99 88.24
N ASN A 140 -84.64 -37.22 89.30
CA ASN A 140 -83.99 -35.93 89.53
C ASN A 140 -82.50 -36.05 89.85
N GLU A 141 -82.08 -37.08 90.60
CA GLU A 141 -80.65 -37.31 90.86
C GLU A 141 -79.90 -37.69 89.58
N GLU A 142 -80.47 -38.57 88.75
CA GLU A 142 -79.90 -38.90 87.44
C GLU A 142 -79.88 -37.70 86.49
N MET A 143 -80.95 -36.90 86.44
CA MET A 143 -80.99 -35.68 85.63
C MET A 143 -79.92 -34.68 86.07
N LYS A 144 -79.73 -34.49 87.38
CA LYS A 144 -78.77 -33.50 87.88
C LYS A 144 -77.32 -33.92 87.63
N ALA A 145 -77.01 -35.20 87.81
CA ALA A 145 -75.69 -35.74 87.52
C ALA A 145 -75.35 -35.65 86.01
N LEU A 146 -76.36 -35.86 85.15
CA LEU A 146 -76.18 -35.77 83.71
C LEU A 146 -76.07 -34.30 83.26
N GLU A 147 -76.94 -33.41 83.74
CA GLU A 147 -76.91 -31.97 83.45
C GLU A 147 -75.58 -31.32 83.87
N ASP A 148 -75.04 -31.68 85.04
CA ASP A 148 -73.72 -31.22 85.48
C ASP A 148 -72.58 -31.71 84.55
N SER A 149 -72.72 -32.88 83.92
CA SER A 149 -71.71 -33.40 83.00
C SER A 149 -71.72 -32.68 81.65
N TYR A 150 -72.90 -32.39 81.09
CA TYR A 150 -73.04 -31.59 79.88
C TYR A 150 -72.65 -30.12 80.10
N LEU A 151 -73.01 -29.52 81.24
CA LEU A 151 -72.60 -28.15 81.56
C LEU A 151 -71.08 -27.99 81.69
N ARG A 152 -70.37 -29.03 82.17
CA ARG A 152 -68.90 -29.04 82.17
C ARG A 152 -68.34 -29.07 80.75
N GLN A 153 -68.87 -29.95 79.88
CA GLN A 153 -68.42 -30.04 78.50
C GLN A 153 -68.70 -28.75 77.71
N ILE A 154 -69.85 -28.11 77.93
CA ILE A 154 -70.17 -26.81 77.32
C ILE A 154 -69.15 -25.74 77.77
N ARG A 155 -68.85 -25.64 79.07
CA ARG A 155 -67.85 -24.67 79.57
C ARG A 155 -66.44 -24.92 79.03
N GLU A 156 -66.03 -26.18 78.93
CA GLU A 156 -64.73 -26.52 78.34
C GLU A 156 -64.68 -26.13 76.85
N LYS A 157 -65.77 -26.33 76.11
CA LYS A 157 -65.87 -25.94 74.69
C LYS A 157 -65.96 -24.42 74.49
N GLU A 158 -66.66 -23.70 75.36
CA GLU A 158 -66.68 -22.23 75.35
C GLU A 158 -65.29 -21.64 75.63
N GLN A 159 -64.55 -22.22 76.59
CA GLN A 159 -63.17 -21.81 76.88
C GLN A 159 -62.23 -22.10 75.70
N ALA A 160 -62.38 -23.26 75.04
CA ALA A 160 -61.62 -23.61 73.85
C ALA A 160 -61.89 -22.64 72.69
N LEU A 161 -63.16 -22.23 72.48
CA LEU A 161 -63.52 -21.23 71.47
C LEU A 161 -62.94 -19.85 71.78
N ALA A 162 -62.99 -19.40 73.03
CA ALA A 162 -62.39 -18.12 73.43
C ALA A 162 -60.86 -18.12 73.26
N ALA A 163 -60.19 -19.25 73.48
CA ALA A 163 -58.76 -19.42 73.22
C ALA A 163 -58.46 -19.38 71.70
N LEU A 164 -59.25 -20.08 70.88
CA LEU A 164 -59.16 -20.08 69.42
C LEU A 164 -59.38 -18.68 68.82
N GLU A 165 -60.33 -17.91 69.33
CA GLU A 165 -60.57 -16.54 68.85
C GLU A 165 -59.37 -15.61 69.10
N LYS A 166 -58.73 -15.72 70.26
CA LYS A 166 -57.51 -14.96 70.56
C LYS A 166 -56.35 -15.37 69.65
N ALA A 167 -56.20 -16.67 69.38
CA ALA A 167 -55.17 -17.17 68.46
C ALA A 167 -55.40 -16.68 67.02
N ILE A 168 -56.64 -16.70 66.53
CA ILE A 168 -56.99 -16.20 65.19
C ILE A 168 -56.74 -14.69 65.07
N ALA A 169 -57.08 -13.91 66.10
CA ALA A 169 -56.85 -12.46 66.10
C ALA A 169 -55.35 -12.11 66.06
N ALA A 170 -54.53 -12.80 66.85
CA ALA A 170 -53.08 -12.63 66.85
C ALA A 170 -52.47 -12.99 65.47
N GLN A 171 -52.88 -14.13 64.89
CA GLN A 171 -52.38 -14.57 63.60
C GLN A 171 -52.78 -13.63 62.46
N ARG A 172 -53.99 -13.05 62.48
CA ARG A 172 -54.41 -12.04 61.49
C ARG A 172 -53.54 -10.79 61.53
N GLN A 173 -53.22 -10.30 62.71
CA GLN A 173 -52.39 -9.11 62.88
C GLN A 173 -50.96 -9.33 62.36
N GLU A 174 -50.38 -10.51 62.58
CA GLU A 174 -49.07 -10.87 62.02
C GLU A 174 -49.08 -10.99 60.49
N VAL A 175 -50.16 -11.52 59.91
CA VAL A 175 -50.32 -11.61 58.45
C VAL A 175 -50.45 -10.21 57.85
N GLU A 176 -51.22 -9.31 58.44
CA GLU A 176 -51.35 -7.92 57.97
C GLU A 176 -50.01 -7.15 58.04
N ALA A 177 -49.25 -7.32 59.12
CA ALA A 177 -47.92 -6.72 59.23
C ALA A 177 -46.96 -7.25 58.15
N ALA A 178 -46.94 -8.57 57.91
CA ALA A 178 -46.13 -9.18 56.86
C ALA A 178 -46.54 -8.73 55.45
N VAL A 179 -47.84 -8.53 55.21
CA VAL A 179 -48.35 -8.00 53.93
C VAL A 179 -47.88 -6.56 53.71
N GLN A 180 -47.97 -5.69 54.72
CA GLN A 180 -47.49 -4.30 54.63
C GLN A 180 -45.99 -4.20 54.36
N GLU A 181 -45.18 -5.03 55.02
CA GLU A 181 -43.73 -5.12 54.75
C GLU A 181 -43.46 -5.60 53.32
N SER A 182 -44.20 -6.60 52.84
CA SER A 182 -44.07 -7.10 51.47
C SER A 182 -44.44 -6.03 50.44
N GLU A 183 -45.49 -5.25 50.68
CA GLU A 183 -45.90 -4.16 49.79
C GLU A 183 -44.86 -3.04 49.74
N ALA A 184 -44.25 -2.69 50.88
CA ALA A 184 -43.19 -1.69 50.92
C ALA A 184 -41.96 -2.15 50.13
N LEU A 185 -41.58 -3.42 50.26
CA LEU A 185 -40.50 -4.03 49.49
C LEU A 185 -40.81 -4.04 47.98
N ILE A 186 -42.03 -4.42 47.60
CA ILE A 186 -42.48 -4.43 46.20
C ILE A 186 -42.45 -3.02 45.60
N ARG A 187 -42.95 -2.00 46.32
CA ARG A 187 -42.91 -0.60 45.85
C ARG A 187 -41.48 -0.10 45.68
N ASN A 188 -40.59 -0.41 46.62
CA ASN A 188 -39.18 -0.06 46.51
C ASN A 188 -38.54 -0.73 45.29
N TYR A 189 -38.76 -2.03 45.10
CA TYR A 189 -38.26 -2.78 43.95
C TYR A 189 -38.79 -2.25 42.61
N GLN A 190 -40.08 -1.88 42.55
CA GLN A 190 -40.68 -1.25 41.37
C GLN A 190 -40.04 0.11 41.07
N SER A 191 -39.78 0.94 42.08
CA SER A 191 -39.14 2.24 41.89
C SER A 191 -37.69 2.12 41.38
N ILE A 192 -36.93 1.16 41.91
CA ILE A 192 -35.57 0.86 41.47
C ILE A 192 -35.59 0.36 40.02
N SER A 193 -36.52 -0.53 39.69
CA SER A 193 -36.68 -1.05 38.33
C SER A 193 -36.99 0.06 37.32
N GLN A 194 -37.90 0.99 37.66
CA GLN A 194 -38.20 2.14 36.82
C GLN A 194 -37.00 3.07 36.65
N SER A 195 -36.26 3.35 37.73
CA SER A 195 -35.02 4.13 37.68
C SER A 195 -34.00 3.52 36.73
N GLN A 196 -33.77 2.20 36.84
CA GLN A 196 -32.84 1.47 35.98
C GLN A 196 -33.29 1.47 34.52
N GLN A 197 -34.59 1.38 34.24
CA GLN A 197 -35.11 1.46 32.87
C GLN A 197 -34.84 2.83 32.24
N LEU A 198 -35.05 3.92 33.00
CA LEU A 198 -34.77 5.27 32.53
C LEU A 198 -33.27 5.51 32.30
N GLU A 199 -32.42 5.01 33.19
CA GLU A 199 -30.96 5.11 33.05
C GLU A 199 -30.46 4.31 31.84
N ASN A 200 -30.95 3.09 31.65
CA ASN A 200 -30.64 2.28 30.47
C ASN A 200 -31.08 2.97 29.16
N GLN A 201 -32.26 3.60 29.14
CA GLN A 201 -32.70 4.36 27.97
C GLN A 201 -31.80 5.56 27.67
N ARG A 202 -31.38 6.31 28.70
CA ARG A 202 -30.42 7.41 28.52
C ARG A 202 -29.08 6.91 27.97
N LEU A 203 -28.59 5.80 28.50
CA LEU A 203 -27.36 5.17 28.03
C LEU A 203 -27.47 4.81 26.55
N ILE A 204 -28.59 4.19 26.14
CA ILE A 204 -28.85 3.82 24.75
C ILE A 204 -28.77 5.04 23.84
N ILE A 205 -29.46 6.14 24.19
CA ILE A 205 -29.47 7.38 23.41
C ILE A 205 -28.04 7.94 23.28
N GLU A 206 -27.29 8.01 24.38
CA GLU A 206 -25.92 8.53 24.38
C GLU A 206 -24.99 7.68 23.50
N TYR A 207 -25.11 6.35 23.57
CA TYR A 207 -24.33 5.45 22.72
C TYR A 207 -24.75 5.55 21.25
N GLU A 208 -26.03 5.70 20.95
CA GLU A 208 -26.52 5.90 19.60
C GLU A 208 -25.96 7.21 18.99
N GLU A 209 -25.97 8.30 19.75
CA GLU A 209 -25.37 9.58 19.33
C GLU A 209 -23.86 9.45 19.11
N LYS A 210 -23.13 8.81 20.04
CA LYS A 210 -21.68 8.55 19.87
C LYS A 210 -21.38 7.69 18.65
N ILE A 211 -22.16 6.64 18.42
CA ILE A 211 -22.02 5.76 17.26
C ILE A 211 -22.32 6.54 15.98
N ALA A 212 -23.36 7.38 15.96
CA ALA A 212 -23.70 8.22 14.81
C ALA A 212 -22.59 9.23 14.51
N ALA A 213 -22.05 9.91 15.53
CA ALA A 213 -20.94 10.85 15.39
C ALA A 213 -19.66 10.17 14.89
N LEU A 214 -19.31 9.00 15.44
CA LEU A 214 -18.17 8.21 14.98
C LEU A 214 -18.34 7.75 13.54
N LYS A 215 -19.53 7.25 13.16
CA LYS A 215 -19.83 6.86 11.77
C LYS A 215 -19.72 8.04 10.81
N ALA A 216 -20.27 9.20 11.18
CA ALA A 216 -20.20 10.41 10.36
C ALA A 216 -18.75 10.90 10.20
N GLY A 217 -17.96 10.90 11.29
CA GLY A 217 -16.55 11.24 11.26
C GLY A 217 -15.73 10.30 10.36
N HIS A 218 -15.94 9.00 10.48
CA HIS A 218 -15.26 7.99 9.66
C HIS A 218 -15.65 8.10 8.18
N GLN A 219 -16.93 8.37 7.87
CA GLN A 219 -17.37 8.62 6.49
C GLN A 219 -16.71 9.87 5.90
N ALA A 220 -16.64 10.97 6.66
CA ALA A 220 -15.99 12.19 6.21
C ALA A 220 -14.48 11.99 5.97
N GLU A 221 -13.82 11.21 6.82
CA GLU A 221 -12.41 10.84 6.66
C GLU A 221 -12.19 9.97 5.43
N LEU A 222 -13.04 8.95 5.20
CA LEU A 222 -13.00 8.12 4.00
C LEU A 222 -13.18 8.94 2.73
N GLU A 223 -14.11 9.90 2.71
CA GLU A 223 -14.31 10.76 1.55
C GLU A 223 -13.12 11.70 1.31
N ARG A 224 -12.50 12.25 2.37
CA ARG A 224 -11.23 13.00 2.23
C ARG A 224 -10.12 12.12 1.66
N LEU A 225 -9.95 10.91 2.20
CA LEU A 225 -8.90 10.00 1.79
C LEU A 225 -9.08 9.55 0.33
N LYS A 226 -10.31 9.30 -0.12
CA LYS A 226 -10.64 9.05 -1.53
C LYS A 226 -10.30 10.24 -2.42
N GLN A 227 -10.64 11.46 -2.00
CA GLN A 227 -10.32 12.67 -2.77
C GLN A 227 -8.82 12.88 -2.89
N ASP A 228 -8.06 12.68 -1.81
CA ASP A 228 -6.61 12.83 -1.81
C ASP A 228 -5.94 11.73 -2.65
N HIS A 229 -6.38 10.47 -2.51
CA HIS A 229 -5.94 9.39 -3.40
C HIS A 229 -6.20 9.71 -4.87
N LYS A 230 -7.38 10.22 -5.20
CA LYS A 230 -7.72 10.63 -6.57
C LYS A 230 -6.79 11.73 -7.07
N LYS A 231 -6.54 12.78 -6.28
CA LYS A 231 -5.60 13.86 -6.63
C LYS A 231 -4.19 13.34 -6.85
N ILE A 232 -3.70 12.48 -5.96
CA ILE A 232 -2.36 11.88 -6.08
C ILE A 232 -2.28 11.01 -7.33
N SER A 233 -3.30 10.17 -7.58
CA SER A 233 -3.38 9.37 -8.80
C SER A 233 -3.42 10.25 -10.06
N ASP A 234 -4.22 11.31 -10.08
CA ASP A 234 -4.31 12.24 -11.22
C ASP A 234 -2.98 12.97 -11.45
N ASP A 235 -2.29 13.42 -10.39
CA ASP A 235 -0.96 14.05 -10.49
C ASP A 235 0.10 13.05 -10.98
N LEU A 236 0.12 11.83 -10.44
CA LEU A 236 1.01 10.76 -10.90
C LEU A 236 0.74 10.39 -12.37
N ILE A 237 -0.52 10.27 -12.77
CA ILE A 237 -0.89 10.01 -14.17
C ILE A 237 -0.38 11.15 -15.06
N LEU A 238 -0.51 12.42 -14.66
CA LEU A 238 0.00 13.53 -15.47
C LEU A 238 1.54 13.55 -15.56
N ARG A 239 2.24 13.29 -14.44
CA ARG A 239 3.70 13.27 -14.40
C ARG A 239 4.31 12.13 -15.20
N PHE A 240 3.74 10.93 -15.10
CA PHE A 240 4.26 9.74 -15.76
C PHE A 240 3.61 9.45 -17.12
N ASN A 241 2.49 10.13 -17.43
CA ASN A 241 1.73 9.98 -18.65
C ASN A 241 1.33 11.38 -19.21
N PRO A 242 2.30 12.22 -19.65
CA PRO A 242 2.03 13.55 -20.21
C PRO A 242 1.22 13.52 -21.51
N ARG A 243 0.24 14.43 -21.65
CA ARG A 243 -0.53 14.59 -22.89
C ARG A 243 0.06 15.71 -23.75
N PHE A 244 0.58 15.36 -24.93
CA PHE A 244 1.19 16.30 -25.88
C PHE A 244 0.17 16.83 -26.89
N ASN A 245 -0.90 17.45 -26.40
CA ASN A 245 -2.02 17.93 -27.24
C ASN A 245 -1.86 19.38 -27.73
N ARG A 246 -0.89 20.15 -27.20
CA ARG A 246 -0.65 21.56 -27.54
C ARG A 246 0.86 21.86 -27.56
N GLY A 247 1.21 22.99 -28.17
CA GLY A 247 2.59 23.48 -28.23
C GLY A 247 3.47 22.78 -29.28
N GLU A 248 4.78 22.98 -29.18
CA GLU A 248 5.76 22.54 -30.16
C GLU A 248 5.83 21.02 -30.31
N ILE A 249 5.69 20.27 -29.22
CA ILE A 249 5.70 18.80 -29.26
C ILE A 249 4.49 18.28 -30.04
N ALA A 250 3.31 18.85 -29.83
CA ALA A 250 2.12 18.50 -30.59
C ALA A 250 2.27 18.83 -32.08
N ALA A 251 2.88 19.98 -32.41
CA ALA A 251 3.19 20.37 -33.78
C ALA A 251 4.19 19.38 -34.42
N ALA A 252 5.23 18.98 -33.69
CA ALA A 252 6.22 18.01 -34.15
C ALA A 252 5.59 16.63 -34.41
N ILE A 253 4.75 16.14 -33.50
CA ILE A 253 4.01 14.87 -33.66
C ILE A 253 3.13 14.88 -34.91
N ASN A 254 2.40 15.98 -35.14
CA ASN A 254 1.48 16.10 -36.27
C ASN A 254 2.17 16.54 -37.57
N SER A 255 3.47 16.87 -37.53
CA SER A 255 4.20 17.30 -38.71
C SER A 255 4.35 16.17 -39.72
N GLY A 256 4.38 16.53 -41.01
CA GLY A 256 4.73 15.61 -42.10
C GLY A 256 6.23 15.28 -42.18
N LEU A 257 7.05 15.85 -41.28
CA LEU A 257 8.50 15.66 -41.28
C LEU A 257 8.86 14.23 -40.85
N GLY A 258 9.96 13.68 -41.39
CA GLY A 258 10.44 12.37 -40.96
C GLY A 258 9.61 11.17 -41.43
N ARG A 259 8.75 11.31 -42.45
CA ARG A 259 8.06 10.16 -43.05
C ARG A 259 9.08 9.08 -43.43
N SER A 260 8.93 7.94 -42.77
CA SER A 260 9.92 6.86 -42.70
C SER A 260 10.21 6.25 -44.07
N GLN A 261 11.48 6.31 -44.49
CA GLN A 261 12.08 5.40 -45.45
C GLN A 261 13.10 4.50 -44.72
N LYS A 262 13.34 3.31 -45.25
CA LYS A 262 14.35 2.40 -44.72
C LYS A 262 15.72 3.10 -44.79
N VAL A 263 16.39 3.23 -43.65
CA VAL A 263 17.74 3.79 -43.60
C VAL A 263 18.71 2.77 -44.20
N ASN A 264 19.42 3.18 -45.25
CA ASN A 264 20.51 2.41 -45.82
C ASN A 264 21.81 2.98 -45.24
N PHE A 265 22.47 2.19 -44.41
CA PHE A 265 23.74 2.58 -43.82
C PHE A 265 24.88 2.33 -44.80
N ASN A 266 25.70 3.35 -45.04
CA ASN A 266 26.93 3.17 -45.78
C ASN A 266 27.92 2.33 -44.97
N LYS A 267 28.80 1.61 -45.67
CA LYS A 267 29.97 1.00 -45.07
C LYS A 267 31.03 2.07 -44.79
N TYR A 268 31.90 1.80 -43.84
CA TYR A 268 33.07 2.64 -43.60
C TYR A 268 33.89 2.78 -44.89
N ASN A 269 34.29 4.01 -45.21
CA ASN A 269 35.17 4.30 -46.33
C ASN A 269 36.43 5.02 -45.84
N ARG A 270 37.58 4.36 -46.04
CA ARG A 270 38.89 4.84 -45.62
C ARG A 270 39.31 6.17 -46.26
N ILE A 271 38.79 6.49 -47.45
CA ILE A 271 39.06 7.75 -48.16
C ILE A 271 38.78 8.97 -47.26
N LEU A 272 37.79 8.87 -46.37
CA LEU A 272 37.46 9.96 -45.45
C LEU A 272 38.43 10.04 -44.26
N ALA A 273 38.98 8.93 -43.79
CA ALA A 273 39.97 8.96 -42.73
C ALA A 273 41.27 9.61 -43.18
N ASP A 274 41.68 9.33 -44.42
CA ASP A 274 42.92 9.84 -45.00
C ASP A 274 42.87 11.37 -45.23
N GLU A 275 41.67 11.94 -45.47
CA GLU A 275 41.48 13.36 -45.80
C GLU A 275 40.89 14.22 -44.67
N SER A 276 40.08 13.64 -43.77
CA SER A 276 39.28 14.40 -42.78
C SER A 276 39.55 14.04 -41.32
N GLY A 277 40.41 13.06 -41.05
CA GLY A 277 40.74 12.61 -39.70
C GLY A 277 39.63 11.83 -38.99
N PHE A 278 38.51 11.55 -39.65
CA PHE A 278 37.45 10.70 -39.13
C PHE A 278 37.79 9.22 -39.32
N GLY A 279 38.24 8.59 -38.24
CA GLY A 279 38.73 7.21 -38.29
C GLY A 279 37.62 6.15 -38.28
N GLU A 280 38.03 4.91 -38.46
CA GLU A 280 37.13 3.74 -38.35
C GLU A 280 36.53 3.62 -36.94
N ALA A 281 37.28 4.02 -35.92
CA ALA A 281 36.82 4.05 -34.53
C ALA A 281 35.65 5.02 -34.35
N ASP A 282 35.76 6.25 -34.86
CA ASP A 282 34.71 7.27 -34.78
C ASP A 282 33.46 6.82 -35.54
N PHE A 283 33.65 6.21 -36.72
CA PHE A 283 32.56 5.63 -37.50
C PHE A 283 31.81 4.55 -36.71
N ASN A 284 32.54 3.61 -36.13
CA ASN A 284 31.96 2.51 -35.36
C ASN A 284 31.30 3.02 -34.07
N GLN A 285 31.86 4.05 -33.44
CA GLN A 285 31.22 4.70 -32.29
C GLN A 285 29.89 5.34 -32.68
N LEU A 286 29.85 6.12 -33.77
CA LEU A 286 28.60 6.70 -34.27
C LEU A 286 27.54 5.63 -34.58
N ARG A 287 27.95 4.50 -35.20
CA ARG A 287 27.07 3.36 -35.45
C ARG A 287 26.48 2.78 -34.17
N LYS A 288 27.31 2.64 -33.14
CA LYS A 288 26.92 2.14 -31.82
C LYS A 288 25.95 3.10 -31.11
N GLU A 289 26.19 4.41 -31.20
CA GLU A 289 25.30 5.44 -30.65
C GLU A 289 23.92 5.42 -31.31
N ILE A 290 23.87 5.32 -32.65
CA ILE A 290 22.62 5.15 -33.40
C ILE A 290 21.86 3.90 -32.95
N TYR A 291 22.56 2.78 -32.81
CA TYR A 291 21.96 1.53 -32.35
C TYR A 291 21.39 1.66 -30.92
N TYR A 292 22.15 2.23 -29.98
CA TYR A 292 21.67 2.42 -28.61
C TYR A 292 20.49 3.37 -28.51
N GLN A 293 20.45 4.41 -29.36
CA GLN A 293 19.27 5.26 -29.43
C GLN A 293 18.01 4.48 -29.84
N GLU A 294 18.10 3.58 -30.84
CA GLU A 294 16.97 2.74 -31.23
C GLU A 294 16.55 1.80 -30.09
N VAL A 295 17.50 1.14 -29.42
CA VAL A 295 17.23 0.27 -28.26
C VAL A 295 16.53 1.02 -27.13
N ILE A 296 16.97 2.24 -26.81
CA ILE A 296 16.33 3.07 -25.77
C ILE A 296 14.91 3.44 -26.18
N ILE A 297 14.70 3.89 -27.42
CA ILE A 297 13.36 4.26 -27.90
C ILE A 297 12.42 3.05 -27.88
N ASP A 298 12.88 1.87 -28.30
CA ASP A 298 12.06 0.66 -28.31
C ASP A 298 11.80 0.15 -26.88
N GLY A 299 12.79 0.25 -25.98
CA GLY A 299 12.60 0.00 -24.56
C GLY A 299 11.53 0.90 -23.93
N LEU A 300 11.55 2.21 -24.26
CA LEU A 300 10.51 3.15 -23.84
C LEU A 300 9.15 2.83 -24.46
N ARG A 301 9.07 2.41 -25.72
CA ARG A 301 7.80 2.03 -26.35
C ARG A 301 7.12 0.83 -25.69
N ASN A 302 7.91 -0.07 -25.12
CA ASN A 302 7.37 -1.24 -24.42
C ASN A 302 6.79 -0.90 -23.04
N VAL A 303 7.03 0.31 -22.53
CA VAL A 303 6.31 0.81 -21.37
C VAL A 303 4.86 1.06 -21.81
N GLY A 304 3.89 0.47 -21.09
CA GLY A 304 2.47 0.49 -21.42
C GLY A 304 1.78 1.85 -21.26
N TYR A 305 2.32 2.90 -21.89
CA TYR A 305 1.74 4.23 -21.89
C TYR A 305 0.37 4.23 -22.59
N GLN A 306 -0.61 4.91 -21.99
CA GLN A 306 -1.99 5.02 -22.51
C GLN A 306 -2.31 6.38 -23.14
N ASN A 307 -1.32 7.26 -23.29
CA ASN A 307 -1.48 8.67 -23.63
C ASN A 307 -0.81 9.03 -24.98
N SER A 308 -0.31 10.27 -25.10
CA SER A 308 0.41 10.78 -26.28
C SER A 308 1.86 10.31 -26.41
N VAL A 309 2.44 9.66 -25.40
CA VAL A 309 3.86 9.25 -25.39
C VAL A 309 4.19 8.24 -26.49
N PRO A 310 3.39 7.19 -26.75
CA PRO A 310 3.65 6.28 -27.86
C PRO A 310 3.72 7.00 -29.21
N ALA A 311 2.82 7.96 -29.44
CA ALA A 311 2.84 8.77 -30.66
C ALA A 311 4.09 9.66 -30.73
N ALA A 312 4.50 10.26 -29.61
CA ALA A 312 5.73 11.03 -29.53
C ALA A 312 6.99 10.18 -29.78
N LEU A 313 7.08 8.99 -29.18
CA LEU A 313 8.19 8.04 -29.40
C LEU A 313 8.21 7.50 -30.83
N LYS A 314 7.04 7.28 -31.43
CA LYS A 314 6.94 6.98 -32.87
C LYS A 314 7.54 8.11 -33.69
N LYS A 315 7.13 9.35 -33.42
CA LYS A 315 7.64 10.53 -34.13
C LYS A 315 9.13 10.76 -33.94
N LEU A 316 9.62 10.57 -32.72
CA LEU A 316 11.04 10.74 -32.39
C LEU A 316 11.91 9.77 -33.21
N SER A 317 11.49 8.52 -33.33
CA SER A 317 12.14 7.51 -34.16
C SER A 317 12.10 7.86 -35.64
N GLU A 318 10.95 8.31 -36.15
CA GLU A 318 10.79 8.79 -37.53
C GLU A 318 11.73 9.96 -37.86
N LEU A 319 11.80 10.96 -36.97
CA LEU A 319 12.70 12.10 -37.12
C LEU A 319 14.16 11.68 -37.03
N SER A 320 14.52 10.84 -36.07
CA SER A 320 15.88 10.31 -35.92
C SER A 320 16.34 9.57 -37.18
N ARG A 321 15.52 8.65 -37.71
CA ARG A 321 15.82 7.94 -38.96
C ARG A 321 15.98 8.88 -40.14
N SER A 322 15.17 9.93 -40.22
CA SER A 322 15.30 10.94 -41.28
C SER A 322 16.61 11.73 -41.17
N VAL A 323 17.02 12.10 -39.96
CA VAL A 323 18.32 12.77 -39.73
C VAL A 323 19.46 11.85 -40.11
N ILE A 324 19.44 10.60 -39.66
CA ILE A 324 20.45 9.58 -40.00
C ILE A 324 20.51 9.41 -41.52
N GLN A 325 19.37 9.25 -42.20
CA GLN A 325 19.35 9.10 -43.67
C GLN A 325 19.97 10.30 -44.39
N LYS A 326 19.70 11.53 -43.94
CA LYS A 326 20.32 12.73 -44.52
C LYS A 326 21.83 12.74 -44.28
N TYR A 327 22.28 12.35 -43.09
CA TYR A 327 23.70 12.24 -42.78
C TYR A 327 24.38 11.15 -43.64
N GLU A 328 23.76 9.98 -43.79
CA GLU A 328 24.25 8.92 -44.67
C GLU A 328 24.36 9.39 -46.12
N LYS A 329 23.39 10.17 -46.60
CA LYS A 329 23.46 10.74 -47.95
C LYS A 329 24.65 11.69 -48.08
N ILE A 330 24.79 12.65 -47.17
CA ILE A 330 25.92 13.60 -47.17
C ILE A 330 27.25 12.85 -47.12
N TRP A 331 27.34 11.81 -46.30
CA TRP A 331 28.51 10.96 -46.16
C TRP A 331 28.86 10.25 -47.47
N GLY A 332 27.87 9.62 -48.10
CA GLY A 332 28.03 8.93 -49.38
C GLY A 332 28.45 9.88 -50.50
N ASP A 333 27.74 11.02 -50.62
CA ASP A 333 28.01 12.03 -51.64
C ASP A 333 29.41 12.65 -51.47
N LEU A 334 29.83 12.94 -50.23
CA LEU A 334 31.18 13.46 -49.94
C LEU A 334 32.26 12.43 -50.30
N SER A 335 32.06 11.18 -49.89
CA SER A 335 33.00 10.11 -50.18
C SER A 335 33.16 9.86 -51.68
N ALA A 336 32.05 9.87 -52.43
CA ALA A 336 32.06 9.74 -53.88
C ALA A 336 32.77 10.93 -54.54
N GLY A 337 32.47 12.16 -54.10
CA GLY A 337 33.09 13.37 -54.65
C GLY A 337 34.60 13.47 -54.38
N ILE A 338 35.08 13.02 -53.21
CA ILE A 338 36.52 12.95 -52.93
C ILE A 338 37.17 11.88 -53.82
N LYS A 339 36.54 10.71 -53.96
CA LYS A 339 37.05 9.65 -54.84
C LYS A 339 37.18 10.13 -56.28
N GLU A 340 36.15 10.76 -56.83
CA GLU A 340 36.16 11.29 -58.19
C GLU A 340 37.28 12.32 -58.40
N LYS A 341 37.47 13.23 -57.45
CA LYS A 341 38.58 14.20 -57.49
C LYS A 341 39.94 13.53 -57.42
N ASN A 342 40.10 12.50 -56.59
CA ASN A 342 41.35 11.78 -56.46
C ASN A 342 41.67 10.97 -57.73
N ASP A 343 40.67 10.33 -58.34
CA ASP A 343 40.81 9.62 -59.62
C ASP A 343 41.21 10.60 -60.75
N TYR A 344 40.63 11.80 -60.75
CA TYR A 344 40.98 12.87 -61.69
C TYR A 344 42.42 13.40 -61.47
N ILE A 345 42.82 13.65 -60.22
CA ILE A 345 44.18 14.07 -59.86
C ILE A 345 45.20 12.99 -60.27
N ALA A 346 44.91 11.72 -60.01
CA ALA A 346 45.76 10.59 -60.38
C ALA A 346 45.99 10.52 -61.91
N SER A 347 44.97 10.88 -62.70
CA SER A 347 45.10 10.97 -64.15
C SER A 347 46.09 12.06 -64.60
N TYR A 348 46.09 13.21 -63.92
CA TYR A 348 47.08 14.27 -64.17
C TYR A 348 48.48 13.87 -63.71
N GLU A 349 48.61 13.25 -62.54
CA GLU A 349 49.89 12.76 -62.05
C GLU A 349 50.51 11.75 -63.02
N TYR A 350 49.69 10.84 -63.58
CA TYR A 350 50.12 9.93 -64.62
C TYR A 350 50.60 10.65 -65.88
N ALA A 351 49.84 11.64 -66.38
CA ALA A 351 50.21 12.41 -67.56
C ALA A 351 51.51 13.21 -67.36
N LEU A 352 51.67 13.85 -66.19
CA LEU A 352 52.89 14.57 -65.83
C LEU A 352 54.10 13.64 -65.71
N LYS A 353 53.91 12.46 -65.10
CA LYS A 353 54.95 11.44 -65.01
C LYS A 353 55.38 10.96 -66.39
N TYR A 354 54.42 10.65 -67.27
CA TYR A 354 54.71 10.27 -68.64
C TYR A 354 55.47 11.37 -69.39
N LEU A 355 55.04 12.64 -69.26
CA LEU A 355 55.73 13.79 -69.86
C LEU A 355 57.16 13.96 -69.35
N ALA A 356 57.41 13.76 -68.04
CA ALA A 356 58.75 13.84 -67.46
C ALA A 356 59.65 12.73 -68.01
N MET A 357 59.13 11.50 -68.06
CA MET A 357 59.85 10.33 -68.59
C MET A 357 60.19 10.49 -70.09
N THR A 358 59.25 10.95 -70.92
CA THR A 358 59.49 11.14 -72.36
C THR A 358 60.41 12.32 -72.64
N GLY A 359 60.25 13.42 -71.88
CA GLY A 359 61.10 14.62 -72.01
C GLY A 359 62.51 14.45 -71.44
N ARG A 360 62.78 13.39 -70.66
CA ARG A 360 63.99 13.19 -69.86
C ARG A 360 64.26 14.34 -68.87
N GLU A 361 63.18 14.97 -68.41
CA GLU A 361 63.24 16.09 -67.48
C GLU A 361 63.05 15.60 -66.04
N THR A 362 63.67 16.27 -65.08
CA THR A 362 63.51 15.87 -63.67
C THR A 362 62.18 16.29 -63.07
N GLY A 363 61.56 17.34 -63.63
CA GLY A 363 60.29 17.87 -63.15
C GLY A 363 59.78 19.07 -63.95
N TYR A 364 58.62 19.58 -63.56
CA TYR A 364 57.97 20.73 -64.18
C TYR A 364 57.32 21.63 -63.12
N VAL A 365 57.21 22.92 -63.44
CA VAL A 365 56.40 23.86 -62.65
C VAL A 365 54.92 23.62 -62.92
N ILE A 366 54.12 23.32 -61.89
CA ILE A 366 52.65 23.17 -62.02
C ILE A 366 51.95 24.51 -61.81
N ASP A 367 52.24 25.19 -60.70
CA ASP A 367 51.61 26.47 -60.36
C ASP A 367 52.66 27.52 -59.95
N PRO A 368 52.97 28.48 -60.85
CA PRO A 368 53.93 29.56 -60.58
C PRO A 368 53.32 30.79 -59.90
N ARG A 369 52.02 30.81 -59.56
CA ARG A 369 51.33 32.03 -59.08
C ARG A 369 51.92 32.62 -57.81
N ASN A 370 52.56 31.81 -56.96
CA ASN A 370 53.23 32.25 -55.74
C ASN A 370 54.73 31.93 -55.80
N PRO A 371 55.62 32.88 -56.15
CA PRO A 371 57.07 32.65 -56.26
C PRO A 371 57.75 32.17 -54.97
N LYS A 372 57.14 32.40 -53.80
CA LYS A 372 57.66 31.93 -52.50
C LYS A 372 57.23 30.49 -52.18
N ARG A 373 56.26 29.96 -52.92
CA ARG A 373 55.68 28.62 -52.70
C ARG A 373 54.97 28.14 -53.97
N MET A 374 55.76 27.90 -55.02
CA MET A 374 55.27 27.36 -56.28
C MET A 374 55.03 25.86 -56.13
N LEU A 375 53.96 25.34 -56.73
CA LEU A 375 53.77 23.89 -56.80
C LEU A 375 54.59 23.34 -57.96
N VAL A 376 55.41 22.33 -57.68
CA VAL A 376 56.25 21.69 -58.68
C VAL A 376 56.03 20.18 -58.68
N PHE A 377 56.08 19.60 -59.87
CA PHE A 377 56.16 18.16 -60.08
C PHE A 377 57.62 17.78 -60.21
N ILE A 378 58.06 16.75 -59.49
CA ILE A 378 59.37 16.13 -59.68
C ILE A 378 59.13 14.62 -59.70
N ASP A 379 59.78 13.93 -60.63
CA ASP A 379 59.62 12.47 -60.73
C ASP A 379 60.08 11.80 -59.43
N GLN A 380 59.31 10.81 -58.97
CA GLN A 380 59.56 10.05 -57.74
C GLN A 380 60.88 9.26 -57.77
N ILE A 381 61.47 9.04 -58.95
CA ILE A 381 62.82 8.47 -59.09
C ILE A 381 63.86 9.34 -58.35
N TYR A 382 63.61 10.66 -58.25
CA TYR A 382 64.49 11.57 -57.54
C TYR A 382 64.04 11.76 -56.09
N SER A 383 64.94 11.47 -55.15
CA SER A 383 64.71 11.72 -53.73
C SER A 383 65.03 13.17 -53.38
N VAL A 384 63.99 13.99 -53.24
CA VAL A 384 64.11 15.42 -52.89
C VAL A 384 64.05 15.61 -51.38
N LYS A 385 65.03 16.31 -50.82
CA LYS A 385 65.08 16.74 -49.42
C LYS A 385 64.75 18.22 -49.30
N LYS A 386 64.33 18.61 -48.10
CA LYS A 386 64.10 20.01 -47.76
C LYS A 386 65.41 20.79 -47.84
N GLY A 387 65.41 21.84 -48.65
CA GLY A 387 66.58 22.70 -48.86
C GLY A 387 67.32 22.42 -50.16
N ASP A 388 66.99 21.35 -50.88
CA ASP A 388 67.61 21.01 -52.17
C ASP A 388 67.43 22.14 -53.18
N ILE A 389 68.43 22.30 -54.06
CA ILE A 389 68.44 23.37 -55.05
C ILE A 389 68.14 22.79 -56.43
N ALA A 390 67.21 23.45 -57.12
CA ALA A 390 66.88 23.16 -58.50
C ALA A 390 66.93 24.43 -59.35
N TYR A 391 67.03 24.26 -60.65
CA TYR A 391 66.99 25.35 -61.63
C TYR A 391 65.77 25.20 -62.50
N ILE A 392 65.10 26.32 -62.77
CA ILE A 392 63.98 26.40 -63.70
C ILE A 392 64.50 26.88 -65.04
N PHE A 393 64.15 26.15 -66.10
CA PHE A 393 64.54 26.43 -67.48
C PHE A 393 63.32 26.75 -68.33
N LYS A 394 63.51 27.70 -69.25
CA LYS A 394 62.51 28.06 -70.26
C LYS A 394 63.06 27.70 -71.64
N ASN A 395 62.30 26.93 -72.42
CA ASN A 395 62.66 26.47 -73.77
C ASN A 395 64.07 25.84 -73.84
N ASP A 396 64.38 24.95 -72.90
CA ASP A 396 65.48 23.97 -72.90
C ASP A 396 66.91 24.50 -72.70
N ASP A 397 67.18 25.77 -73.02
CA ASP A 397 68.57 26.25 -73.07
C ASP A 397 68.92 27.32 -72.02
N VAL A 398 67.91 27.87 -71.35
CA VAL A 398 68.10 29.07 -70.52
C VAL A 398 67.60 28.88 -69.09
N PRO A 399 68.50 28.88 -68.09
CA PRO A 399 68.09 28.93 -66.70
C PRO A 399 67.54 30.32 -66.37
N ILE A 400 66.30 30.39 -65.88
CA ILE A 400 65.62 31.64 -65.56
C ILE A 400 65.59 31.91 -64.05
N ALA A 401 65.56 30.87 -63.22
CA ALA A 401 65.52 31.02 -61.77
C ALA A 401 66.19 29.83 -61.06
N LYS A 402 66.76 30.11 -59.89
CA LYS A 402 67.24 29.13 -58.93
C LYS A 402 66.24 29.04 -57.79
N VAL A 403 65.78 27.82 -57.50
CA VAL A 403 64.74 27.57 -56.52
C VAL A 403 65.21 26.60 -55.44
N ARG A 404 64.65 26.76 -54.25
CA ARG A 404 64.81 25.85 -53.13
C ARG A 404 63.57 24.99 -52.99
N LEU A 405 63.75 23.69 -52.89
CA LEU A 405 62.67 22.71 -52.77
C LEU A 405 62.33 22.46 -51.30
N ASP A 406 61.03 22.33 -51.03
CA ASP A 406 60.45 22.03 -49.72
C ASP A 406 59.36 20.96 -49.90
N PRO A 407 59.69 19.67 -49.72
CA PRO A 407 58.71 18.60 -49.77
C PRO A 407 57.81 18.65 -48.53
N ALA A 408 56.50 18.77 -48.73
CA ALA A 408 55.51 18.85 -47.67
C ALA A 408 54.19 18.17 -48.08
N GLY A 409 53.72 17.23 -47.25
CA GLY A 409 52.41 16.58 -47.43
C GLY A 409 52.26 15.82 -48.76
N GLY A 410 53.32 15.11 -49.19
CA GLY A 410 53.34 14.35 -50.45
C GLY A 410 53.47 15.20 -51.71
N LYS A 411 53.57 16.53 -51.59
CA LYS A 411 53.78 17.48 -52.69
C LYS A 411 55.13 18.16 -52.52
N ILE A 412 55.68 18.67 -53.62
CA ILE A 412 56.93 19.41 -53.61
C ILE A 412 56.63 20.88 -53.92
N PHE A 413 57.05 21.75 -53.01
CA PHE A 413 56.98 23.19 -53.22
C PHE A 413 58.36 23.74 -53.56
N ALA A 414 58.40 24.80 -54.35
CA ALA A 414 59.62 25.51 -54.71
C ALA A 414 59.52 26.99 -54.34
N ALA A 415 60.57 27.54 -53.74
CA ALA A 415 60.70 28.96 -53.45
C ALA A 415 61.85 29.56 -54.27
N VAL A 416 61.59 30.65 -54.98
CA VAL A 416 62.63 31.36 -55.74
C VAL A 416 63.66 31.95 -54.76
N VAL A 417 64.91 31.51 -54.91
CA VAL A 417 66.06 32.00 -54.14
C VAL A 417 66.75 33.11 -54.91
N GLU A 418 66.88 32.94 -56.22
CA GLU A 418 67.59 33.87 -57.09
C GLU A 418 66.95 33.86 -58.48
N THR A 419 66.75 35.04 -59.06
CA THR A 419 66.24 35.21 -60.43
C THR A 419 67.44 35.46 -61.35
N LEU A 420 67.71 34.53 -62.25
CA LEU A 420 68.87 34.57 -63.14
C LEU A 420 68.59 35.39 -64.41
N LYS A 421 67.32 35.42 -64.86
CA LYS A 421 66.85 36.29 -65.93
C LYS A 421 65.50 36.89 -65.58
N LEU A 422 65.25 38.12 -66.05
CA LEU A 422 64.00 38.86 -65.82
C LEU A 422 62.83 38.32 -66.69
N VAL A 423 62.65 37.01 -66.72
CA VAL A 423 61.60 36.31 -67.45
C VAL A 423 60.63 35.68 -66.47
N LYS A 424 59.33 35.81 -66.75
CA LYS A 424 58.27 35.25 -65.91
C LYS A 424 58.29 33.72 -65.99
N ILE A 425 58.24 33.09 -64.82
CA ILE A 425 58.05 31.63 -64.67
C ILE A 425 56.61 31.29 -65.05
N GLU A 426 56.45 30.31 -65.92
CA GLU A 426 55.19 29.83 -66.47
C GLU A 426 54.93 28.36 -66.11
N PRO A 427 53.66 27.90 -66.14
CA PRO A 427 53.35 26.48 -66.01
C PRO A 427 54.08 25.67 -67.09
N PHE A 428 54.56 24.49 -66.72
CA PHE A 428 55.35 23.57 -67.53
C PHE A 428 56.77 24.02 -67.87
N ASP A 429 57.28 25.09 -67.26
CA ASP A 429 58.72 25.36 -67.27
C ASP A 429 59.47 24.17 -66.61
N LYS A 430 60.60 23.79 -67.21
CA LYS A 430 61.35 22.58 -66.85
C LYS A 430 62.14 22.79 -65.58
N ILE A 431 62.20 21.76 -64.74
CA ILE A 431 63.00 21.75 -63.52
C ILE A 431 64.11 20.74 -63.69
N LEU A 432 65.33 21.18 -63.42
CA LEU A 432 66.51 20.33 -63.33
C LEU A 432 67.10 20.38 -61.92
N LEU A 433 67.14 19.21 -61.28
CA LEU A 433 67.80 19.01 -59.99
C LEU A 433 69.32 19.10 -60.15
N LYS A 434 69.97 19.84 -59.26
CA LYS A 434 71.42 19.78 -59.13
C LYS A 434 71.78 18.49 -58.38
N LEU A 435 72.13 17.43 -59.10
CA LEU A 435 72.67 16.22 -58.49
C LEU A 435 74.07 16.55 -57.95
N GLU A 436 74.19 16.72 -56.63
CA GLU A 436 75.50 16.62 -55.99
C GLU A 436 75.92 15.15 -56.05
N VAL A 437 76.92 14.86 -56.89
CA VAL A 437 77.60 13.58 -56.85
C VAL A 437 78.26 13.50 -55.48
N ALA A 438 77.79 12.61 -54.61
CA ALA A 438 78.47 12.29 -53.37
C ALA A 438 79.90 11.82 -53.75
N GLN A 439 80.91 12.60 -53.35
CA GLN A 439 82.30 12.18 -53.37
C GLN A 439 82.59 11.28 -52.17
#